data_AF-A0A2S8BLJ1-F1
#
_entry.id   AF-A0A2S8BLJ1-F1
#
_cell.length_a   1.000
_cell.length_b   1.000
_cell.length_c   1.000
_cell.angle_alpha   90.00
_cell.angle_beta   90.00
_cell.angle_gamma   90.00
#
_symmetry.space_group_name_H-M   'P 1'
#
loop_
_entity.id
_entity.type
_entity.pdbx_description
1 polymer ?
#
loop_
_entity_poly.entity_id
_entity_poly.type
_entity_poly.pdbx_seq_one_letter_code
_entity_poly.pdbx_strand_id
1 'polypeptide(L)' 'MQAVLGRVDAGDVLQDPVTVAMTHSGAAGGADIFVTTTPLPVAGSVGYTVRVLPNHPMLAAANELGLVTLA' A
#
# COMPACT_ATOMS: atom_id res chain seq x y z
N MET A 1 -7.02 -0.17 -0.53
CA MET A 1 -5.81 0.54 -0.99
C MET A 1 -4.87 0.71 0.19
N GLN A 2 -3.55 0.72 -0.06
CA GLN A 2 -2.55 0.85 1.01
C GLN A 2 -1.43 1.79 0.59
N ALA A 3 -1.01 2.63 1.54
CA ALA A 3 0.27 3.32 1.47
C ALA A 3 1.34 2.41 2.07
N VAL A 4 2.50 2.35 1.43
CA VAL A 4 3.66 1.58 1.87
C VAL A 4 4.78 2.58 2.07
N LEU A 5 5.27 2.71 3.30
CA LEU A 5 6.24 3.74 3.68
C LEU A 5 7.42 3.11 4.39
N GLY A 6 8.60 3.69 4.21
CA GLY A 6 9.80 3.20 4.86
C GLY A 6 10.99 4.12 4.66
N ARG A 7 12.10 3.78 5.32
CA ARG A 7 13.40 4.39 5.01
C ARG A 7 13.76 4.03 3.56
N VAL A 8 14.46 4.93 2.88
CA VAL A 8 15.09 4.61 1.59
C VAL A 8 16.59 4.49 1.73
N ASP A 9 17.19 3.58 0.97
CA ASP A 9 18.64 3.51 0.79
C ASP A 9 19.11 4.43 -0.35
N ALA A 10 20.39 4.36 -0.70
CA ALA A 10 20.98 5.19 -1.76
C ALA A 10 20.47 4.86 -3.18
N GLY A 11 19.76 3.75 -3.35
CA GLY A 11 19.13 3.34 -4.61
C GLY A 11 17.62 3.62 -4.64
N ASP A 12 17.11 4.44 -3.73
CA ASP A 12 15.68 4.75 -3.56
C ASP A 12 14.81 3.51 -3.27
N VAL A 13 15.41 2.44 -2.72
CA VAL A 13 14.68 1.22 -2.35
C VAL A 13 14.14 1.35 -0.93
N LEU A 14 12.85 1.04 -0.75
CA LEU A 14 12.22 1.00 0.57
C LEU A 14 12.78 -0.15 1.42
N GLN A 15 13.26 0.21 2.61
CA GLN A 15 13.77 -0.71 3.63
C GLN A 15 12.75 -0.82 4.77
N ASP A 16 12.53 -2.05 5.24
CA ASP A 16 11.59 -2.43 6.31
C ASP A 16 10.24 -1.69 6.23
N PRO A 17 9.50 -1.81 5.10
CA PRO A 17 8.33 -0.99 4.86
C PRO A 17 7.16 -1.35 5.78
N VAL A 18 6.46 -0.33 6.25
CA VAL A 18 5.19 -0.45 6.97
C VAL A 18 4.04 -0.13 6.03
N THR A 19 2.96 -0.92 6.12
CA THR A 19 1.74 -0.70 5.34
C THR A 19 0.68 0.00 6.17
N VAL A 20 0.10 1.06 5.62
CA VAL A 20 -1.00 1.82 6.22
C VAL A 20 -2.22 1.71 5.31
N ALA A 21 -3.35 1.28 5.86
CA ALA A 21 -4.61 1.26 5.13
C ALA A 21 -5.04 2.68 4.77
N MET A 22 -5.64 2.83 3.58
CA MET A 22 -6.17 4.10 3.10
C MET A 22 -7.69 4.03 3.04
N THR A 23 -8.33 5.13 3.41
CA THR A 23 -9.79 5.28 3.47
C THR A 23 -10.30 5.97 2.22
N HIS A 24 -11.38 5.45 1.63
CA HIS A 24 -12.08 6.12 0.54
C HIS A 24 -12.70 7.43 1.05
N SER A 25 -12.43 8.52 0.35
CA SER A 25 -12.85 9.88 0.74
C SER A 25 -13.79 10.54 -0.28
N GLY A 26 -14.26 9.76 -1.26
CA GLY A 26 -15.14 10.22 -2.33
C GLY A 26 -14.50 10.09 -3.70
N ALA A 27 -15.07 10.79 -4.68
CA ALA A 27 -14.60 10.80 -6.05
C ALA A 27 -14.52 12.23 -6.59
N ALA A 28 -13.51 12.52 -7.41
CA ALA A 28 -13.38 13.78 -8.12
C ALA A 28 -12.79 13.55 -9.52
N GLY A 29 -13.28 14.28 -10.52
CA GLY A 29 -12.75 14.20 -11.89
C GLY A 29 -12.82 12.79 -12.52
N GLY A 30 -13.78 11.96 -12.09
CA GLY A 30 -13.91 10.59 -12.59
C GLY A 30 -12.99 9.56 -11.93
N ALA A 31 -12.26 9.93 -10.87
CA ALA A 31 -11.42 9.02 -10.10
C ALA A 31 -11.85 8.95 -8.62
N ASP A 32 -11.78 7.76 -8.04
CA ASP A 32 -11.92 7.56 -6.60
C ASP A 32 -10.70 8.08 -5.85
N ILE A 33 -10.93 8.75 -4.72
CA ILE A 33 -9.87 9.31 -3.87
C ILE A 33 -9.75 8.47 -2.61
N PHE A 34 -8.54 8.01 -2.34
CA PHE A 34 -8.19 7.33 -1.10
C PHE A 34 -7.15 8.16 -0.35
N VAL A 35 -7.33 8.29 0.96
CA VAL A 35 -6.48 9.13 1.82
C VAL A 35 -6.03 8.36 3.05
N THR A 36 -4.88 8.75 3.57
CA THR A 36 -4.39 8.33 4.89
C THR A 36 -3.48 9.40 5.46
N THR A 37 -3.38 9.44 6.78
CA THR A 37 -2.42 10.28 7.50
C THR A 37 -1.60 9.37 8.38
N THR A 38 -0.28 9.41 8.24
CA THR A 38 0.63 8.58 9.03
C THR A 38 1.79 9.43 9.53
N PRO A 39 2.24 9.24 10.79
CA PRO A 39 3.49 9.81 11.24
C PRO A 39 4.65 9.23 10.42
N LEU A 40 5.74 10.00 10.30
CA LEU A 40 6.96 9.49 9.69
C LEU A 40 7.56 8.41 10.61
N PRO A 41 7.83 7.20 10.10
CA PRO A 41 8.25 6.08 10.93
C PRO A 41 9.69 6.24 11.45
N VAL A 42 10.51 7.05 10.78
CA VAL A 42 11.92 7.27 11.09
C VAL A 42 12.35 8.69 10.74
N ALA A 43 13.44 9.16 11.35
CA ALA A 43 14.13 10.37 10.93
C ALA A 43 15.02 10.12 9.70
N GLY A 44 15.19 11.14 8.86
CA GLY A 44 15.96 11.10 7.61
C GLY A 44 15.08 10.91 6.37
N SER A 45 15.67 10.42 5.28
CA SER A 45 14.94 10.19 4.03
C SER A 45 13.89 9.08 4.19
N VAL A 46 12.65 9.42 3.84
CA VAL A 46 11.50 8.51 3.84
C VAL A 46 10.93 8.47 2.44
N GLY A 47 10.74 7.27 1.91
CA GLY A 47 10.02 7.03 0.67
C GLY A 47 8.61 6.50 0.95
N TYR A 48 7.75 6.62 -0.05
CA TYR A 48 6.44 5.98 -0.02
C TYR A 48 6.02 5.55 -1.43
N THR A 49 5.19 4.52 -1.48
CA THR A 49 4.44 4.13 -2.67
C THR A 49 3.01 3.77 -2.29
N VAL A 50 2.12 3.73 -3.26
CA VAL A 50 0.72 3.33 -3.05
C VAL A 50 0.45 2.10 -3.89
N ARG A 51 -0.16 1.08 -3.27
CA ARG A 51 -0.60 -0.12 -3.97
C ARG A 51 -2.10 -0.31 -3.87
N VAL A 52 -2.67 -0.77 -4.96
CA VAL A 52 -4.07 -1.22 -5.04
C VAL A 52 -4.06 -2.74 -4.90
N LEU A 53 -4.86 -3.24 -3.97
CA LEU A 53 -4.99 -4.66 -3.70
C LEU A 53 -6.45 -5.08 -3.91
N PRO A 54 -6.69 -6.30 -4.43
CA PRO A 54 -8.01 -6.91 -4.39
C PRO A 54 -8.54 -6.95 -2.94
N ASN A 55 -9.82 -6.63 -2.76
CA ASN A 55 -10.47 -6.66 -1.45
C ASN A 55 -11.82 -7.38 -1.59
N HIS A 56 -11.84 -8.65 -1.24
CA HIS A 56 -13.05 -9.47 -1.25
C HIS A 56 -12.98 -10.49 -0.09
N PRO A 57 -14.08 -10.74 0.64
CA PRO A 57 -14.07 -11.64 1.80
C PRO A 57 -13.59 -13.07 1.54
N MET A 58 -13.67 -13.54 0.28
CA MET A 58 -13.21 -14.87 -0.13
C MET A 58 -11.75 -14.91 -0.61
N LEU A 59 -11.01 -13.80 -0.55
CA LEU A 59 -9.57 -13.83 -0.81
C LEU A 59 -8.84 -14.40 0.41
N ALA A 60 -7.96 -15.38 0.19
CA ALA A 60 -7.17 -15.98 1.26
C ALA A 60 -6.15 -14.99 1.86
N ALA A 61 -5.63 -14.05 1.05
CA ALA A 61 -4.89 -12.88 1.53
C ALA A 61 -5.01 -11.71 0.53
N ALA A 62 -4.77 -10.49 1.01
CA ALA A 62 -4.82 -9.27 0.18
C ALA A 62 -3.71 -9.23 -0.90
N ASN A 63 -2.71 -10.11 -0.82
CA ASN A 63 -1.52 -10.14 -1.68
C ASN A 63 -1.22 -11.51 -2.30
N GLU A 64 -2.15 -12.47 -2.34
CA GLU A 64 -1.87 -13.72 -3.03
C GLU A 64 -1.85 -13.52 -4.56
N LEU A 65 -0.65 -13.45 -5.12
CA LEU A 65 -0.35 -13.87 -6.49
C LEU A 65 -0.19 -15.40 -6.56
N GLY A 66 -0.88 -16.13 -5.67
CA GLY A 66 -0.82 -17.59 -5.61
C GLY A 66 -1.46 -18.17 -6.87
N LEU A 67 -0.67 -18.86 -7.69
CA LEU A 67 -1.20 -19.71 -8.75
C LEU A 67 -2.12 -20.76 -8.10
N VAL A 68 -3.43 -20.56 -8.20
CA VAL A 68 -4.41 -21.61 -7.90
C VAL A 68 -4.44 -22.53 -9.11
N THR A 69 -3.61 -23.57 -9.11
CA THR A 69 -3.79 -24.72 -10.00
C THR A 69 -4.64 -25.75 -9.24
N LEU A 70 -5.85 -26.01 -9.70
CA LEU A 70 -6.54 -27.25 -9.33
C LEU A 70 -5.87 -28.38 -10.12
N ALA A 71 -5.51 -29.45 -9.42
CA ALA A 71 -5.05 -30.71 -10.02
C ALA A 71 -6.22 -31.47 -10.65
#